data_AF-A0A254SZV0-F1
#
_entry.id   AF-A0A254SZV0-F1
#
_cell.length_a   1.000
_cell.length_b   1.000
_cell.length_c   1.000
_cell.angle_alpha   90.00
_cell.angle_beta   90.00
_cell.angle_gamma   90.00
#
_symmetry.space_group_name_H-M   'P 1'
#
loop_
_entity.id
_entity.type
_entity.pdbx_description
1 polymer ?
#
loop_
_entity_poly.entity_id
_entity_poly.type
_entity_poly.pdbx_seq_one_letter_code
_entity_poly.pdbx_strand_id
1 'polypeptide(L)'
;MTKDEDEIEEVEVHEIHRKEVPVEDNSSNMKKALAVLLMLAALAYDASPIDFIPDIPIIGWIDDAGLTLAAGINLIQQFVGNQNASLVKLLKYAKWTFVSMVAIAVLLLGGLIALIVNLIAK
;
A
#
# COMPACT_ATOMS: atom_id res chain seq x y z
N MET A 1 51.13 46.86 38.00
CA MET A 1 50.80 47.31 36.62
C MET A 1 51.68 46.48 35.71
N THR A 2 51.25 45.40 35.08
CA THR A 2 50.04 45.11 34.29
C THR A 2 49.64 43.64 34.53
N LYS A 3 48.39 43.28 34.83
CA LYS A 3 47.24 43.02 33.93
C LYS A 3 47.49 41.88 32.93
N ASP A 4 46.43 41.11 32.66
CA ASP A 4 46.31 39.92 31.78
C ASP A 4 46.34 38.62 32.62
N GLU A 5 45.24 38.19 33.27
CA GLU A 5 43.96 37.66 32.74
C GLU A 5 44.13 36.46 31.81
N ASP A 6 44.49 35.31 32.39
CA ASP A 6 44.21 33.99 31.82
C ASP A 6 43.33 33.21 32.80
N GLU A 7 42.13 33.75 33.05
CA GLU A 7 41.05 33.02 33.71
C GLU A 7 40.40 32.16 32.63
N ILE A 8 40.89 30.93 32.49
CA ILE A 8 40.30 29.94 31.60
C ILE A 8 38.99 29.52 32.27
N GLU A 9 37.90 30.22 31.92
CA GLU A 9 36.53 29.79 32.18
C GLU A 9 36.38 28.37 31.64
N GLU A 10 36.36 27.39 32.53
CA GLU A 10 35.78 26.09 32.26
C GLU A 10 34.30 26.33 31.98
N VAL A 11 33.97 26.56 30.71
CA VAL A 11 32.61 26.52 30.21
C VAL A 11 32.14 25.10 30.42
N GLU A 12 31.48 24.89 31.56
CA GLU A 12 30.76 23.67 31.89
C GLU A 12 29.66 23.51 30.84
N VAL A 13 29.98 22.80 29.76
CA VAL A 13 29.03 22.35 28.76
C VAL A 13 28.14 21.35 29.47
N HIS A 14 27.09 21.85 30.13
CA HIS A 14 25.96 21.06 30.57
C HIS A 14 25.40 20.40 29.32
N GLU A 15 25.83 19.16 29.10
CA GLU A 15 25.36 18.27 28.08
C GLU A 15 23.86 18.09 28.34
N ILE A 16 23.06 18.88 27.61
CA ILE A 16 21.62 18.85 27.69
C ILE A 16 21.21 17.51 27.10
N HIS A 17 21.18 16.49 27.94
CA HIS A 17 20.73 15.15 27.62
C HIS A 17 19.24 15.26 27.30
N ARG A 18 18.92 15.61 26.05
CA ARG A 18 17.58 15.62 25.50
C ARG A 18 17.09 14.18 25.59
N LYS A 19 16.36 13.86 26.66
CA LYS A 19 15.51 12.67 26.72
C LYS A 19 14.61 12.75 25.50
N GLU A 20 14.85 11.89 24.52
CA GLU A 20 13.91 11.66 23.45
C GLU A 20 12.62 11.16 24.12
N VAL A 21 11.62 12.05 24.21
CA VAL A 21 10.28 11.66 24.63
C VAL A 21 9.86 10.61 23.60
N PRO A 22 9.56 9.37 24.02
CA PRO A 22 9.09 8.36 23.07
C PRO A 22 7.79 8.88 22.49
N VAL A 23 7.84 9.38 21.26
CA VAL A 23 6.65 9.70 20.50
C VAL A 23 6.00 8.36 20.23
N GLU A 24 4.96 8.04 20.99
CA GLU A 24 4.12 6.87 20.77
C GLU A 24 3.63 6.94 19.32
N ASP A 25 4.19 6.10 18.44
CA ASP A 25 3.86 6.05 17.02
C ASP A 25 2.48 5.44 16.83
N ASN A 26 1.46 6.23 17.15
CA ASN A 26 0.05 5.91 16.95
C ASN A 26 -0.27 5.80 15.44
N SER A 27 0.56 6.38 14.56
CA SER A 27 0.35 6.32 13.11
C SER A 27 0.49 4.90 12.56
N SER A 28 1.45 4.13 13.08
CA SER A 28 1.65 2.71 12.74
C SER A 28 0.46 1.86 13.18
N ASN A 29 -0.02 2.09 14.40
CA ASN A 29 -1.18 1.36 14.94
C ASN A 29 -2.47 1.68 14.18
N MET A 30 -2.71 2.94 13.83
CA MET A 30 -3.86 3.33 13.00
C MET A 30 -3.80 2.72 11.60
N LYS A 31 -2.63 2.68 10.94
CA LYS A 31 -2.48 2.05 9.62
C LYS A 31 -2.74 0.55 9.66
N LYS A 32 -2.25 -0.14 10.69
CA LYS A 32 -2.54 -1.56 10.92
C LYS A 32 -4.03 -1.79 11.17
N ALA A 33 -4.65 -0.99 12.03
CA ALA A 33 -6.08 -1.07 12.31
C ALA A 33 -6.91 -0.82 11.04
N LEU A 34 -6.54 0.17 10.23
CA LEU A 34 -7.19 0.44 8.94
C LEU A 34 -7.01 -0.73 7.97
N ALA A 35 -5.82 -1.33 7.90
CA ALA A 35 -5.59 -2.48 7.02
C ALA A 35 -6.39 -3.71 7.44
N VAL A 36 -6.53 -3.97 8.75
CA VAL A 36 -7.43 -5.00 9.29
C VAL A 36 -8.88 -4.69 8.94
N LEU A 37 -9.32 -3.45 9.15
CA LEU A 37 -10.68 -3.02 8.83
C LEU A 37 -10.99 -3.22 7.34
N LEU A 38 -10.08 -2.83 6.46
CA LEU A 38 -10.24 -2.99 5.01
C LEU A 38 -10.30 -4.47 4.59
N MET A 39 -9.49 -5.34 5.22
CA MET A 39 -9.55 -6.78 4.97
C MET A 39 -10.91 -7.36 5.41
N LEU A 40 -11.39 -6.97 6.59
CA LEU A 40 -12.70 -7.42 7.08
C LEU A 40 -13.84 -6.92 6.20
N ALA A 41 -13.76 -5.67 5.72
CA ALA A 41 -14.73 -5.12 4.80
C ALA A 41 -14.73 -5.84 3.44
N ALA A 42 -13.56 -6.20 2.92
CA ALA A 42 -13.44 -6.98 1.69
C ALA A 42 -14.04 -8.38 1.83
N LEU A 43 -13.74 -9.09 2.92
CA LEU A 43 -14.34 -10.40 3.20
C LEU A 43 -15.86 -10.33 3.44
N ALA A 44 -16.34 -9.27 4.08
CA ALA A 44 -17.77 -9.05 4.26
C ALA A 44 -18.48 -8.75 2.93
N TYR A 45 -17.78 -8.09 2.00
CA TYR A 45 -18.25 -7.86 0.65
C TYR A 45 -18.28 -9.15 -0.18
N ASP A 46 -17.24 -10.00 -0.11
CA ASP A 46 -17.23 -11.31 -0.78
C ASP A 46 -18.37 -12.24 -0.31
N ALA A 47 -18.89 -12.04 0.90
CA ALA A 47 -20.01 -12.79 1.48
C ALA A 47 -21.35 -12.04 1.36
N SER A 48 -21.35 -10.83 0.80
CA SER A 48 -22.53 -9.99 0.63
C SER A 48 -23.43 -10.56 -0.46
N PRO A 49 -24.76 -10.61 -0.26
CA PRO A 49 -25.70 -10.91 -1.34
C PRO A 49 -25.87 -9.75 -2.34
N ILE A 50 -25.16 -8.65 -2.13
CA ILE A 50 -25.20 -7.42 -2.93
C ILE A 50 -23.81 -7.23 -3.56
N ASP A 51 -23.73 -7.40 -4.88
CA ASP A 51 -22.55 -7.13 -5.70
C ASP A 51 -22.64 -5.74 -6.35
N PHE A 52 -21.51 -5.02 -6.47
CA PHE A 52 -21.46 -3.73 -7.18
C PHE A 52 -21.70 -3.87 -8.68
N ILE A 53 -21.37 -5.03 -9.27
CA ILE A 53 -21.54 -5.30 -10.70
C ILE A 53 -22.57 -6.42 -10.84
N PRO A 54 -23.84 -6.09 -11.14
CA PRO A 54 -24.88 -7.11 -11.30
C PRO A 54 -24.72 -7.87 -12.63
N ASP A 55 -24.85 -9.19 -12.52
CA ASP A 55 -25.28 -10.12 -13.56
C ASP A 55 -24.40 -10.31 -14.81
N ILE A 56 -23.07 -10.39 -14.65
CA ILE A 56 -22.20 -11.01 -15.67
C ILE A 56 -21.30 -12.07 -15.01
N PRO A 57 -21.57 -13.38 -15.25
CA PRO A 57 -20.72 -14.44 -14.73
C PRO A 57 -19.30 -14.26 -15.26
N ILE A 58 -18.31 -14.37 -14.38
CA ILE A 58 -16.86 -14.07 -14.57
C ILE A 58 -16.47 -12.61 -14.27
N ILE A 59 -17.22 -11.60 -14.70
CA ILE A 59 -16.82 -10.19 -14.49
C ILE A 59 -17.15 -9.72 -13.07
N GLY A 60 -18.26 -10.19 -12.48
CA GLY A 60 -18.60 -9.89 -11.09
C GLY A 60 -17.49 -10.28 -10.10
N TRP A 61 -16.91 -11.47 -10.27
CA TRP A 61 -15.86 -11.98 -9.38
C TRP A 61 -14.51 -11.25 -9.49
N ILE A 62 -14.30 -10.45 -10.54
CA ILE A 62 -13.05 -9.69 -10.69
C ILE A 62 -13.00 -8.54 -9.68
N ASP A 63 -14.15 -7.93 -9.37
CA ASP A 63 -14.23 -6.84 -8.39
C ASP A 63 -13.94 -7.34 -6.98
N ASP A 64 -14.60 -8.43 -6.58
CA ASP A 64 -14.41 -9.12 -5.29
C ASP A 64 -12.95 -9.56 -5.11
N ALA A 65 -12.41 -10.27 -6.10
CA ALA A 65 -11.02 -10.74 -6.07
C ALA A 65 -10.02 -9.57 -6.04
N GLY A 66 -10.30 -8.49 -6.77
CA GLY A 66 -9.46 -7.29 -6.78
C GLY A 66 -9.43 -6.59 -5.42
N LEU A 67 -10.60 -6.43 -4.79
CA LEU A 67 -10.76 -5.81 -3.49
C LEU A 67 -10.06 -6.63 -2.39
N THR A 68 -10.29 -7.94 -2.35
CA THR A 68 -9.70 -8.85 -1.37
C THR A 68 -8.19 -8.98 -1.55
N LEU A 69 -7.68 -9.05 -2.78
CA LEU A 69 -6.24 -9.01 -3.03
C LEU A 69 -5.61 -7.69 -2.58
N ALA A 70 -6.22 -6.55 -2.89
CA ALA A 70 -5.69 -5.25 -2.50
C ALA A 70 -5.66 -5.08 -0.97
N ALA A 71 -6.73 -5.49 -0.28
CA ALA A 71 -6.83 -5.44 1.17
C ALA A 71 -5.84 -6.41 1.86
N GLY A 72 -5.71 -7.64 1.35
CA GLY A 72 -4.76 -8.63 1.87
C GLY A 72 -3.30 -8.19 1.70
N ILE A 73 -2.96 -7.60 0.56
CA ILE A 73 -1.64 -7.02 0.31
C ILE A 73 -1.36 -5.87 1.29
N ASN A 74 -2.33 -4.97 1.52
CA ASN A 74 -2.18 -3.87 2.47
C ASN A 74 -2.01 -4.39 3.90
N LEU A 75 -2.78 -5.41 4.31
CA LEU A 75 -2.64 -6.06 5.61
C LEU A 75 -1.24 -6.64 5.80
N ILE A 76 -0.75 -7.42 4.84
CA ILE A 76 0.59 -8.02 4.92
C ILE A 76 1.67 -6.91 4.98
N GLN A 77 1.53 -5.83 4.21
CA GLN A 77 2.49 -4.72 4.24
C GLN A 77 2.56 -4.00 5.59
N GLN A 78 1.43 -3.80 6.27
CA GLN A 78 1.40 -3.14 7.58
C GLN A 78 1.89 -4.05 8.72
N PHE A 79 1.76 -5.37 8.58
CA PHE A 79 2.24 -6.34 9.58
C PHE A 79 3.70 -6.76 9.37
N VAL A 80 4.19 -6.73 8.13
CA VAL A 80 5.62 -6.88 7.83
C VAL A 80 6.31 -5.54 8.13
N GLY A 81 6.75 -5.37 9.38
CA GLY A 81 7.42 -4.14 9.85
C GLY A 81 8.72 -3.76 9.10
N ASN A 82 9.20 -4.62 8.19
CA ASN A 82 10.34 -4.33 7.32
C ASN A 82 9.90 -4.15 5.87
N GLN A 83 9.57 -2.91 5.48
CA GLN A 83 9.21 -2.56 4.10
C GLN A 83 10.33 -2.82 3.07
N ASN A 84 11.57 -3.05 3.53
CA ASN A 84 12.71 -3.45 2.69
C ASN A 84 12.77 -4.95 2.40
N ALA A 85 11.94 -5.77 3.07
CA ALA A 85 11.89 -7.20 2.88
C ALA A 85 11.48 -7.53 1.44
N SER A 86 12.13 -8.54 0.85
CA SER A 86 11.86 -8.99 -0.52
C SER A 86 10.38 -9.32 -0.77
N LEU A 87 9.63 -9.71 0.27
CA LEU A 87 8.18 -9.95 0.19
C LEU A 87 7.35 -8.68 -0.06
N VAL A 88 7.71 -7.54 0.53
CA VAL A 88 7.01 -6.26 0.30
C VAL A 88 7.30 -5.76 -1.12
N LYS A 89 8.55 -5.95 -1.60
CA LYS A 89 8.91 -5.70 -3.00
C LYS A 89 8.14 -6.61 -3.94
N LEU A 90 8.09 -7.92 -3.66
CA LEU A 90 7.34 -8.89 -4.46
C LEU A 90 5.86 -8.55 -4.52
N LEU A 91 5.24 -8.16 -3.41
CA LEU A 91 3.84 -7.71 -3.36
C LEU A 91 3.60 -6.44 -4.19
N LYS A 92 4.54 -5.49 -4.15
CA LYS A 92 4.47 -4.29 -5.00
C LYS A 92 4.54 -4.67 -6.48
N TYR A 93 5.45 -5.57 -6.88
CA TYR A 93 5.51 -6.06 -8.25
C TYR A 93 4.26 -6.86 -8.62
N ALA A 94 3.76 -7.73 -7.74
CA ALA A 94 2.55 -8.51 -7.94
C ALA A 94 1.33 -7.61 -8.23
N LYS A 95 1.21 -6.49 -7.50
CA LYS A 95 0.17 -5.48 -7.75
C LYS A 95 0.27 -4.92 -9.17
N TRP A 96 1.46 -4.53 -9.61
CA TRP A 96 1.67 -3.96 -10.96
C TRP A 96 1.58 -5.01 -12.07
N THR A 97 2.01 -6.25 -11.83
CA THR A 97 1.87 -7.34 -12.81
C THR A 97 0.41 -7.68 -13.05
N PHE A 98 -0.41 -7.68 -11.99
CA PHE A 98 -1.85 -7.89 -12.13
C PHE A 98 -2.50 -6.78 -12.98
N VAL A 99 -2.19 -5.51 -12.67
CA VAL A 99 -2.66 -4.36 -13.47
C VAL A 99 -2.20 -4.47 -14.93
N SER A 100 -0.94 -4.84 -15.19
CA SER A 100 -0.46 -5.03 -16.56
C SER A 100 -1.15 -6.18 -17.28
N MET A 101 -1.44 -7.29 -16.57
CA MET A 101 -2.11 -8.44 -17.16
C MET A 101 -3.53 -8.11 -17.57
N VAL A 102 -4.28 -7.38 -16.72
CA VAL A 102 -5.63 -6.88 -17.05
C VAL A 102 -5.57 -5.91 -18.23
N ALA A 103 -4.61 -4.97 -18.24
CA ALA A 103 -4.45 -4.02 -19.35
C ALA A 103 -4.17 -4.73 -20.68
N ILE A 104 -3.31 -5.76 -20.68
CA ILE A 104 -3.01 -6.58 -21.85
C ILE A 104 -4.26 -7.35 -22.29
N ALA A 105 -5.00 -7.96 -21.36
CA ALA A 105 -6.23 -8.69 -21.70
C ALA A 105 -7.27 -7.79 -22.37
N VAL A 106 -7.48 -6.58 -21.84
CA VAL A 106 -8.39 -5.58 -22.44
C VAL A 106 -7.91 -5.16 -23.82
N LEU A 107 -6.62 -4.92 -24.01
CA LEU A 107 -6.03 -4.58 -25.31
C LEU A 107 -6.22 -5.70 -26.34
N LEU A 108 -6.02 -6.96 -25.94
CA LEU A 108 -6.20 -8.11 -26.83
C LEU A 108 -7.66 -8.28 -27.22
N LEU A 109 -8.58 -8.25 -26.26
CA LEU A 109 -10.01 -8.41 -26.53
C LEU A 109 -10.57 -7.23 -27.33
N GLY A 110 -10.27 -6.00 -26.93
CA GLY A 110 -10.69 -4.79 -27.64
C GLY A 110 -10.09 -4.71 -29.05
N GLY A 111 -8.80 -5.06 -29.19
CA GLY A 111 -8.12 -5.13 -30.48
C GLY A 111 -8.74 -6.18 -31.41
N LEU A 112 -9.03 -7.38 -30.90
CA LEU A 112 -9.70 -8.42 -31.68
C LEU A 112 -11.08 -7.98 -32.17
N ILE A 113 -11.89 -7.35 -31.31
CA ILE A 113 -13.19 -6.82 -31.70
C ILE A 113 -13.05 -5.77 -32.81
N ALA A 114 -12.12 -4.82 -32.65
CA ALA A 114 -11.87 -3.79 -33.66
C ALA A 114 -11.43 -4.38 -35.00
N LEU A 115 -10.59 -5.42 -34.99
CA LEU A 115 -10.16 -6.12 -36.20
C LEU A 115 -11.32 -6.86 -36.88
N ILE A 116 -12.19 -7.51 -36.11
CA ILE A 116 -13.38 -8.19 -36.65
C ILE A 116 -14.32 -7.18 -37.29
N VAL A 117 -14.61 -6.06 -36.62
CA VAL A 117 -15.45 -4.99 -37.17
C VAL A 117 -14.85 -4.44 -38.47
N ASN A 118 -13.54 -4.20 -38.51
CA ASN A 118 -12.85 -3.73 -39.70
C ASN A 118 -12.85 -4.75 -40.86
N LEU A 119 -12.90 -6.06 -40.56
CA LEU A 119 -13.02 -7.11 -41.57
C LEU A 119 -14.44 -7.18 -42.16
N ILE A 120 -15.47 -6.97 -41.32
CA ILE A 120 -16.88 -7.04 -41.73
C ILE A 120 -17.34 -5.75 -42.41
N ALA A 121 -16.85 -4.59 -41.96
CA ALA A 121 -17.20 -3.28 -42.50
C ALA A 121 -16.51 -2.96 -43.84
N LYS A 122 -15.75 -3.92 -44.39
CA LYS A 122 -15.00 -3.80 -45.64
C LYS A 122 -15.58 -4.75 -46.68
#